data_AF-A0A431D3F9-F1
#
_entry.id   AF-A0A431D3F9-F1
#
_cell.length_a   1.000
_cell.length_b   1.000
_cell.length_c   1.000
_cell.angle_alpha   90.00
_cell.angle_beta   90.00
_cell.angle_gamma   90.00
#
_symmetry.space_group_name_H-M   'P 1'
#
loop_
_entity.id
_entity.type
_entity.pdbx_description
1 polymer ?
#
loop_
_entity_poly.entity_id
_entity_poly.type
_entity_poly.pdbx_seq_one_letter_code
_entity_poly.pdbx_strand_id
1 'polypeptide(L)'
;MIVAKKTLSDQGVLNSDVIKWAIEANTELCVLNRPLTMDTSLSDEYIIKHIDDIRSEEIQAGTKSVKEYCLANNNMNLYFEYLLAISQEDERLNVLKEKKKHEIQTKRDEALERGLIYKEHTFQTREKDKLNINGAVTNLMLDIQSEANSISEIIWIDINDEKVTFTPQDFLKFASMVAYHTQEITFKANILKERIEQAKTLEEIQSIKWDE
;
A
#
# COMPACT_ATOMS: atom_id res chain seq x y z
N MET A 1 -21.55 -7.18 -14.48
CA MET A 1 -22.36 -7.81 -13.41
C MET A 1 -21.43 -8.39 -12.36
N ILE A 2 -21.68 -8.18 -11.08
CA ILE A 2 -20.91 -8.84 -10.00
C ILE A 2 -21.67 -10.08 -9.58
N VAL A 3 -21.04 -11.25 -9.68
CA VAL A 3 -21.68 -12.52 -9.37
C VAL A 3 -20.94 -13.23 -8.26
N ALA A 4 -21.68 -13.81 -7.32
CA ALA A 4 -21.13 -14.72 -6.32
C ALA A 4 -20.94 -16.12 -6.91
N LYS A 5 -19.70 -16.60 -6.95
CA LYS A 5 -19.33 -17.88 -7.59
C LYS A 5 -20.09 -19.09 -7.04
N LYS A 6 -20.28 -19.15 -5.71
CA LYS A 6 -20.85 -20.32 -5.02
C LYS A 6 -22.37 -20.45 -5.22
N THR A 7 -23.07 -19.32 -5.31
CA THR A 7 -24.54 -19.26 -5.41
C THR A 7 -25.02 -18.94 -6.82
N LEU A 8 -24.12 -18.55 -7.72
CA LEU A 8 -24.42 -18.06 -9.07
C LEU A 8 -25.48 -16.96 -9.06
N SER A 9 -25.41 -16.05 -8.08
CA SER A 9 -26.35 -14.95 -7.89
C SER A 9 -25.72 -13.61 -8.21
N ASP A 10 -26.43 -12.78 -8.98
CA ASP A 10 -26.06 -11.38 -9.19
C ASP A 10 -26.14 -10.62 -7.87
N GLN A 11 -25.06 -9.92 -7.53
CA GLN A 11 -24.92 -9.08 -6.34
C GLN A 11 -25.09 -7.59 -6.67
N GLY A 12 -25.35 -7.26 -7.93
CA GLY A 12 -25.51 -5.89 -8.42
C GLY A 12 -24.18 -5.16 -8.49
N VAL A 13 -24.11 -4.02 -7.79
CA VAL A 13 -22.95 -3.12 -7.81
C VAL A 13 -22.01 -3.44 -6.66
N LEU A 14 -20.72 -3.58 -6.96
CA LEU A 14 -19.70 -3.80 -5.95
C LEU A 14 -19.66 -2.66 -4.92
N ASN A 15 -19.77 -3.03 -3.64
CA ASN A 15 -19.65 -2.12 -2.50
C ASN A 15 -19.15 -2.89 -1.26
N SER A 16 -18.94 -2.19 -0.14
CA SER A 16 -18.41 -2.80 1.09
C SER A 16 -19.29 -3.94 1.62
N ASP A 17 -20.61 -3.83 1.50
CA ASP A 17 -21.54 -4.80 2.07
C ASP A 17 -21.55 -6.09 1.23
N VAL A 18 -21.45 -5.97 -0.10
CA VAL A 18 -21.24 -7.11 -1.00
C VAL A 18 -19.94 -7.85 -0.67
N ILE A 19 -18.85 -7.13 -0.39
CA ILE A 19 -17.56 -7.75 -0.05
C ILE A 19 -17.62 -8.45 1.31
N LYS A 20 -18.21 -7.80 2.33
CA LYS A 20 -18.41 -8.41 3.66
C LYS A 20 -19.29 -9.64 3.59
N TRP A 21 -20.39 -9.58 2.84
CA TRP A 21 -21.23 -10.74 2.60
C TRP A 21 -20.45 -11.87 1.91
N ALA A 22 -19.61 -11.55 0.93
CA ALA A 22 -18.80 -12.56 0.24
C ALA A 22 -17.77 -13.24 1.17
N ILE A 23 -17.19 -12.47 2.10
CA ILE A 23 -16.35 -12.98 3.20
C ILE A 23 -17.14 -13.97 4.06
N GLU A 24 -18.32 -13.56 4.55
CA GLU A 24 -19.16 -14.41 5.40
C GLU A 24 -19.61 -15.69 4.70
N ALA A 25 -19.95 -15.60 3.41
CA ALA A 25 -20.38 -16.72 2.59
C ALA A 25 -19.22 -17.61 2.11
N ASN A 26 -17.96 -17.18 2.30
CA ASN A 26 -16.74 -17.78 1.73
C ASN A 26 -16.91 -18.05 0.23
N THR A 27 -17.23 -16.99 -0.52
CA THR A 27 -17.44 -17.07 -1.97
C THR A 27 -16.59 -16.05 -2.71
N GLU A 28 -16.07 -16.47 -3.86
CA GLU A 28 -15.43 -15.55 -4.81
C GLU A 28 -16.49 -14.66 -5.47
N LEU A 29 -16.10 -13.43 -5.74
CA LEU A 29 -16.83 -12.49 -6.59
C LEU A 29 -16.24 -12.52 -7.99
N CYS A 30 -17.11 -12.55 -9.00
CA CYS A 30 -16.75 -12.61 -10.41
C CYS A 30 -17.31 -11.40 -11.15
N VAL A 31 -16.59 -10.90 -12.15
CA VAL A 31 -17.08 -9.85 -13.05
C VAL A 31 -17.48 -10.48 -14.37
N LEU A 32 -18.78 -10.47 -14.67
CA LEU A 32 -19.34 -10.99 -15.91
C LEU A 32 -19.78 -9.85 -16.82
N ASN A 33 -19.34 -9.91 -18.08
CA ASN A 33 -19.79 -9.07 -19.20
C ASN A 33 -20.76 -9.83 -20.12
N ARG A 34 -21.44 -10.83 -19.57
CA ARG A 34 -22.42 -11.70 -20.21
C ARG A 34 -23.49 -12.08 -19.19
N PRO A 35 -24.70 -12.50 -19.62
CA PRO A 35 -25.67 -13.08 -18.70
C PRO A 35 -25.16 -14.42 -18.14
N LEU A 36 -25.71 -14.81 -16.98
CA LEU A 36 -25.55 -16.15 -16.46
C LEU A 36 -26.25 -17.16 -17.37
N THR A 37 -25.58 -18.28 -17.63
CA THR A 37 -26.14 -19.35 -18.45
C THR A 37 -27.19 -20.10 -17.64
N MET A 38 -28.40 -20.23 -18.19
CA MET A 38 -29.50 -20.97 -17.56
C MET A 38 -29.45 -22.43 -17.97
N ASP A 39 -29.67 -23.33 -17.00
CA ASP A 39 -29.94 -24.72 -17.28
C ASP A 39 -31.42 -24.89 -17.62
N THR A 40 -31.74 -24.93 -18.91
CA THR A 40 -33.13 -25.04 -19.38
C THR A 40 -33.78 -26.38 -19.06
N SER A 41 -32.99 -27.40 -18.72
CA SER A 41 -33.50 -28.72 -18.34
C SER A 41 -33.92 -28.80 -16.87
N LEU A 42 -33.28 -27.98 -16.02
CA LEU A 42 -33.54 -27.93 -14.58
C LEU A 42 -34.29 -26.66 -14.14
N SER A 43 -34.54 -25.74 -15.06
CA SER A 43 -35.32 -24.53 -14.81
C SER A 43 -36.79 -24.71 -15.20
N ASP A 44 -37.68 -24.05 -14.46
CA ASP A 44 -39.11 -23.97 -14.74
C ASP A 44 -39.62 -22.52 -14.55
N GLU A 45 -40.94 -22.33 -14.56
CA GLU A 45 -41.58 -21.01 -14.42
C GLU A 45 -41.31 -20.34 -13.06
N TYR A 46 -40.98 -21.12 -12.02
CA TYR A 46 -40.82 -20.63 -10.64
C TYR A 46 -39.35 -20.68 -10.16
N ILE A 47 -38.52 -21.52 -10.77
CA ILE A 47 -37.14 -21.76 -10.35
C ILE A 47 -36.21 -21.63 -11.56
N ILE A 48 -35.29 -20.66 -11.49
CA ILE A 48 -34.20 -20.50 -12.45
C ILE A 48 -32.96 -21.19 -11.88
N LYS A 49 -32.39 -22.13 -12.63
CA LYS A 49 -31.11 -22.79 -12.32
C LYS A 49 -30.03 -22.28 -13.27
N HIS A 50 -28.86 -21.99 -12.73
CA HIS A 50 -27.71 -21.54 -13.51
C HIS A 50 -26.67 -22.64 -13.66
N ILE A 51 -26.07 -22.70 -14.85
CA ILE A 51 -24.90 -23.55 -15.13
C ILE A 51 -23.66 -22.80 -14.62
N ASP A 52 -22.81 -23.52 -13.91
CA ASP A 52 -21.52 -23.00 -13.47
C ASP A 52 -20.50 -23.05 -14.62
N ASP A 53 -20.57 -22.06 -15.51
CA ASP A 53 -19.63 -21.86 -16.61
C ASP A 53 -18.70 -20.65 -16.41
N ILE A 54 -18.56 -20.20 -15.15
CA ILE A 54 -17.73 -19.05 -14.80
C ILE A 54 -16.26 -19.36 -15.08
N ARG A 55 -15.62 -18.47 -15.83
CA ARG A 55 -14.22 -18.64 -16.27
C ARG A 55 -13.23 -18.03 -15.27
N SER A 56 -12.00 -18.54 -15.29
CA SER A 56 -10.92 -18.06 -14.42
C SER A 56 -10.66 -16.56 -14.60
N GLU A 57 -10.78 -16.02 -15.82
CA GLU A 57 -10.60 -14.59 -16.06
C GLU A 57 -11.70 -13.73 -15.41
N GLU A 58 -12.91 -14.27 -15.28
CA GLU A 58 -14.06 -13.60 -14.65
C GLU A 58 -13.88 -13.54 -13.12
N ILE A 59 -13.30 -14.59 -12.54
CA ILE A 59 -12.91 -14.65 -11.11
C ILE A 59 -11.76 -13.67 -10.82
N GLN A 60 -10.71 -13.69 -11.66
CA GLN A 60 -9.58 -12.77 -11.52
C GLN A 60 -10.03 -11.30 -11.66
N ALA A 61 -10.92 -11.02 -12.60
CA ALA A 61 -11.51 -9.69 -12.77
C ALA A 61 -12.29 -9.25 -11.54
N GLY A 62 -13.08 -10.14 -10.93
CA GLY A 62 -13.79 -9.82 -9.69
C GLY A 62 -12.86 -9.56 -8.50
N THR A 63 -11.84 -10.41 -8.30
CA THR A 63 -10.82 -10.19 -7.28
C THR A 63 -10.07 -8.86 -7.48
N LYS A 64 -9.77 -8.52 -8.73
CA LYS A 64 -9.17 -7.23 -9.09
C LYS A 64 -10.10 -6.07 -8.76
N SER A 65 -11.39 -6.16 -9.08
CA SER A 65 -12.37 -5.11 -8.74
C SER A 65 -12.53 -4.92 -7.23
N VAL A 66 -12.49 -5.99 -6.43
CA VAL A 66 -12.47 -5.88 -4.95
C VAL A 66 -11.24 -5.10 -4.49
N LYS A 67 -10.05 -5.42 -5.02
CA LYS A 67 -8.81 -4.71 -4.70
C LYS A 67 -8.90 -3.22 -5.04
N GLU A 68 -9.35 -2.90 -6.25
CA GLU A 68 -9.49 -1.51 -6.72
C GLU A 68 -10.49 -0.73 -5.88
N TYR A 69 -11.63 -1.32 -5.54
CA TYR A 69 -12.61 -0.72 -4.62
C TYR A 69 -11.99 -0.44 -3.25
N CYS A 70 -11.31 -1.42 -2.66
CA CYS A 70 -10.70 -1.28 -1.33
C CYS A 70 -9.60 -0.22 -1.33
N LEU A 71 -8.79 -0.16 -2.39
CA LEU A 71 -7.75 0.87 -2.56
C LEU A 71 -8.37 2.27 -2.66
N ALA A 72 -9.39 2.45 -3.50
CA ALA A 72 -10.06 3.74 -3.68
C ALA A 72 -10.75 4.26 -2.42
N ASN A 73 -11.08 3.36 -1.47
CA ASN A 73 -11.74 3.69 -0.21
C ASN A 73 -10.79 3.59 1.00
N ASN A 74 -9.47 3.53 0.80
CA ASN A 74 -8.45 3.41 1.86
C ASN A 74 -8.72 2.27 2.86
N ASN A 75 -9.26 1.14 2.39
CA ASN A 75 -9.65 0.00 3.21
C ASN A 75 -9.05 -1.31 2.67
N MET A 76 -7.74 -1.33 2.45
CA MET A 76 -7.03 -2.53 2.01
C MET A 76 -7.13 -3.70 3.00
N ASN A 77 -7.44 -3.45 4.28
CA ASN A 77 -7.70 -4.51 5.25
C ASN A 77 -8.90 -5.39 4.83
N LEU A 78 -9.98 -4.78 4.33
CA LEU A 78 -11.14 -5.51 3.81
C LEU A 78 -10.77 -6.42 2.62
N TYR A 79 -9.88 -5.96 1.74
CA TYR A 79 -9.38 -6.80 0.64
C TYR A 79 -8.60 -8.01 1.14
N PHE A 80 -7.74 -7.86 2.14
CA PHE A 80 -7.01 -9.00 2.71
C PHE A 80 -7.94 -9.95 3.46
N GLU A 81 -8.97 -9.46 4.15
CA GLU A 81 -10.00 -10.31 4.76
C GLU A 81 -10.77 -11.11 3.70
N TYR A 82 -11.13 -10.47 2.60
CA TYR A 82 -11.72 -11.14 1.43
C TYR A 82 -10.81 -12.23 0.88
N LEU A 83 -9.54 -11.93 0.59
CA LEU A 83 -8.59 -12.94 0.13
C LEU A 83 -8.47 -14.12 1.10
N LEU A 84 -8.36 -13.85 2.41
CA LEU A 84 -8.27 -14.91 3.42
C LEU A 84 -9.52 -15.79 3.47
N ALA A 85 -10.70 -15.25 3.16
CA ALA A 85 -11.94 -16.01 3.14
C ALA A 85 -12.04 -16.96 1.93
N ILE A 86 -11.48 -16.56 0.78
CA ILE A 86 -11.56 -17.34 -0.46
C ILE A 86 -10.32 -18.21 -0.73
N SER A 87 -9.20 -17.94 -0.05
CA SER A 87 -7.95 -18.68 -0.25
C SER A 87 -8.00 -20.09 0.31
N GLN A 88 -7.38 -21.02 -0.42
CA GLN A 88 -7.10 -22.38 0.04
C GLN A 88 -6.07 -22.38 1.17
N GLU A 89 -6.04 -23.44 1.96
CA GLU A 89 -5.22 -23.50 3.18
C GLU A 89 -3.73 -23.30 2.94
N ASP A 90 -3.21 -23.80 1.82
CA ASP A 90 -1.83 -23.62 1.37
C ASP A 90 -1.51 -22.19 0.88
N GLU A 91 -2.52 -21.44 0.46
CA GLU A 91 -2.38 -20.04 0.02
C GLU A 91 -2.56 -19.02 1.15
N ARG A 92 -3.26 -19.39 2.24
CA ARG A 92 -3.55 -18.48 3.36
C ARG A 92 -2.30 -17.83 3.94
N LEU A 93 -1.20 -18.59 4.07
CA LEU A 93 0.06 -18.05 4.58
C LEU A 93 0.60 -16.92 3.69
N ASN A 94 0.50 -17.06 2.37
CA ASN A 94 0.96 -16.03 1.43
C ASN A 94 0.10 -14.77 1.53
N VAL A 95 -1.23 -14.91 1.69
CA VAL A 95 -2.11 -13.75 1.92
C VAL A 95 -1.76 -13.03 3.22
N LEU A 96 -1.46 -13.77 4.30
CA LEU A 96 -1.01 -13.20 5.58
C LEU A 96 0.32 -12.45 5.44
N LYS A 97 1.26 -12.99 4.66
CA LYS A 97 2.52 -12.30 4.35
C LYS A 97 2.28 -11.00 3.61
N GLU A 98 1.47 -11.00 2.56
CA GLU A 98 1.16 -9.78 1.80
C GLU A 98 0.43 -8.75 2.65
N LYS A 99 -0.50 -9.17 3.51
CA LYS A 99 -1.14 -8.30 4.50
C LYS A 99 -0.12 -7.64 5.41
N LYS A 100 0.81 -8.42 5.97
CA LYS A 100 1.85 -7.90 6.86
C LYS A 100 2.86 -7.01 6.13
N LYS A 101 3.23 -7.32 4.89
CA LYS A 101 4.09 -6.44 4.06
C LYS A 101 3.41 -5.10 3.80
N HIS A 102 2.10 -5.10 3.56
CA HIS A 102 1.32 -3.87 3.42
C HIS A 102 1.31 -3.05 4.72
N GLU A 103 1.14 -3.68 5.88
CA GLU A 103 1.24 -3.01 7.18
C GLU A 103 2.62 -2.34 7.39
N ILE A 104 3.71 -3.06 7.14
CA ILE A 104 5.08 -2.52 7.23
C ILE A 104 5.29 -1.38 6.23
N GLN A 105 4.73 -1.51 5.04
CA GLN A 105 4.78 -0.48 4.00
C GLN A 105 4.07 0.80 4.45
N THR A 106 2.86 0.70 5.00
CA THR A 106 2.14 1.84 5.57
C THR A 106 2.91 2.49 6.72
N LYS A 107 3.48 1.69 7.64
CA LYS A 107 4.28 2.22 8.76
C LYS A 107 5.55 2.93 8.31
N ARG A 108 6.21 2.42 7.27
CA ARG A 108 7.35 3.08 6.63
C ARG A 108 6.94 4.44 6.06
N ASP A 109 5.84 4.49 5.34
CA ASP A 109 5.36 5.72 4.71
C ASP A 109 4.95 6.76 5.77
N GLU A 110 4.23 6.35 6.82
CA GLU A 110 3.95 7.18 8.00
C GLU A 110 5.24 7.71 8.65
N ALA A 111 6.27 6.87 8.81
CA ALA A 111 7.53 7.29 9.40
C ALA A 111 8.26 8.34 8.55
N LEU A 112 8.21 8.23 7.22
CA LEU A 112 8.74 9.26 6.30
C LEU A 112 7.91 10.54 6.36
N GLU A 113 6.58 10.43 6.43
CA GLU A 113 5.68 11.58 6.51
C GLU A 113 5.83 12.40 7.80
N ARG A 114 6.24 11.78 8.91
CA ARG A 114 6.58 12.48 10.16
C ARG A 114 7.77 13.43 10.02
N GLY A 115 8.60 13.25 8.99
CA GLY A 115 9.74 14.12 8.72
C GLY A 115 10.94 13.91 9.66
N LEU A 116 11.97 14.73 9.45
CA LEU A 116 13.20 14.72 10.23
C LEU A 116 13.22 15.90 11.21
N ILE A 117 13.44 15.62 12.49
CA ILE A 117 13.73 16.67 13.47
C ILE A 117 15.20 17.08 13.35
N TYR A 118 15.44 18.36 13.08
CA TYR A 118 16.78 18.96 13.08
C TYR A 118 16.74 20.34 13.72
N LYS A 119 17.58 20.58 14.74
CA LYS A 119 17.63 21.85 15.49
C LYS A 119 16.25 22.33 15.95
N GLU A 120 15.49 21.45 16.59
CA GLU A 120 14.15 21.74 17.13
C GLU A 120 13.06 21.99 16.06
N HIS A 121 13.40 22.00 14.77
CA HIS A 121 12.46 22.08 13.66
C HIS A 121 12.20 20.71 13.03
N THR A 122 11.00 20.49 12.50
CA THR A 122 10.65 19.25 11.80
C THR A 122 10.57 19.52 10.30
N PHE A 123 11.43 18.87 9.52
CA PHE A 123 11.52 19.06 8.08
C PHE A 123 10.86 17.91 7.31
N GLN A 124 10.12 18.27 6.26
CA GLN A 124 9.49 17.31 5.37
C GLN A 124 10.56 16.54 4.57
N THR A 125 10.39 15.22 4.44
CA THR A 125 11.33 14.33 3.73
C THR A 125 10.65 13.56 2.59
N ARG A 126 9.53 14.08 2.07
CA ARG A 126 8.83 13.49 0.91
C ARG A 126 9.71 13.58 -0.34
N GLU A 127 9.35 12.84 -1.37
CA GLU A 127 10.16 12.74 -2.60
C GLU A 127 10.50 14.11 -3.20
N LYS A 128 9.50 15.00 -3.30
CA LYS A 128 9.71 16.36 -3.80
C LYS A 128 10.63 17.19 -2.91
N ASP A 129 10.51 17.05 -1.59
CA ASP A 129 11.34 17.79 -0.63
C ASP A 129 12.80 17.33 -0.74
N LYS A 130 13.04 16.02 -0.83
CA LYS A 130 14.38 15.45 -1.06
C LYS A 130 14.99 15.92 -2.38
N LEU A 131 14.20 15.98 -3.46
CA LEU A 131 14.67 16.51 -4.75
C LEU A 131 15.11 17.98 -4.63
N ASN A 132 14.31 18.80 -3.94
CA ASN A 132 14.65 20.21 -3.71
C ASN A 132 15.92 20.35 -2.85
N ILE A 133 16.04 19.58 -1.76
CA ILE A 133 17.22 19.57 -0.89
C ILE A 133 18.46 19.19 -1.70
N ASN A 134 18.40 18.13 -2.50
CA ASN A 134 19.51 17.69 -3.36
C ASN A 134 19.90 18.75 -4.40
N GLY A 135 18.91 19.45 -4.98
CA GLY A 135 19.15 20.57 -5.90
C GLY A 135 19.87 21.73 -5.20
N ALA A 136 19.45 22.10 -3.99
CA ALA A 136 20.11 23.13 -3.19
C ALA A 136 21.55 22.71 -2.80
N VAL A 137 21.77 21.45 -2.42
CA VAL A 137 23.11 20.92 -2.16
C VAL A 137 23.99 20.97 -3.41
N THR A 138 23.46 20.61 -4.57
CA THR A 138 24.22 20.63 -5.83
C THR A 138 24.63 22.05 -6.20
N ASN A 139 23.71 23.01 -6.12
CA ASN A 139 24.02 24.43 -6.34
C ASN A 139 25.08 24.95 -5.37
N LEU A 140 24.95 24.58 -4.08
CA LEU A 140 25.93 24.94 -3.06
C LEU A 140 27.33 24.36 -3.35
N MET A 141 27.38 23.10 -3.78
CA MET A 141 28.65 22.45 -4.12
C MET A 141 29.30 23.08 -5.36
N LEU A 142 28.52 23.48 -6.36
CA LEU A 142 29.03 24.20 -7.53
C LEU A 142 29.58 25.59 -7.16
N ASP A 143 28.90 26.33 -6.27
CA ASP A 143 29.37 27.63 -5.76
C ASP A 143 30.70 27.51 -4.99
N ILE A 144 30.84 26.45 -4.17
CA ILE A 144 32.09 26.17 -3.45
C ILE A 144 33.21 25.73 -4.41
N GLN A 145 32.92 24.84 -5.35
CA GLN A 145 33.92 24.33 -6.32
C GLN A 145 34.39 25.37 -7.32
N SER A 146 33.54 26.35 -7.65
CA SER A 146 33.91 27.49 -8.52
C SER A 146 34.67 28.58 -7.77
N GLU A 147 34.93 28.41 -6.48
CA GLU A 147 35.57 29.38 -5.57
C GLU A 147 34.82 30.72 -5.45
N ALA A 148 33.61 30.82 -6.01
CA ALA A 148 32.78 32.02 -5.93
C ALA A 148 32.34 32.29 -4.49
N ASN A 149 32.01 31.24 -3.73
CA ASN A 149 31.55 31.30 -2.34
C ASN A 149 30.46 32.38 -2.14
N SER A 150 29.58 32.53 -3.13
CA SER A 150 28.55 33.56 -3.17
C SER A 150 27.33 33.21 -2.31
N ILE A 151 27.14 31.92 -2.00
CA ILE A 151 26.06 31.44 -1.15
C ILE A 151 26.53 31.47 0.32
N SER A 152 26.15 32.53 1.03
CA SER A 152 26.47 32.71 2.46
C SER A 152 25.42 32.13 3.40
N GLU A 153 24.19 31.96 2.93
CA GLU A 153 23.07 31.39 3.69
C GLU A 153 22.11 30.64 2.78
N ILE A 154 21.44 29.63 3.35
CA ILE A 154 20.32 28.92 2.72
C ILE A 154 19.13 29.01 3.66
N ILE A 155 18.00 29.52 3.15
CA ILE A 155 16.75 29.57 3.92
C ILE A 155 15.91 28.37 3.50
N TRP A 156 15.50 27.56 4.47
CA TRP A 156 14.58 26.45 4.27
C TRP A 156 13.29 26.66 5.07
N ILE A 157 12.22 25.98 4.67
CA ILE A 157 10.92 26.05 5.34
C ILE A 157 10.65 24.69 6.00
N ASP A 158 10.33 24.71 7.29
CA ASP A 158 9.96 23.50 8.03
C ASP A 158 8.48 23.10 7.80
N ILE A 159 8.01 22.04 8.44
CA ILE A 159 6.63 21.56 8.28
C ILE A 159 5.57 22.53 8.81
N ASN A 160 5.95 23.48 9.67
CA ASN A 160 5.09 24.49 10.28
C ASN A 160 5.14 25.83 9.55
N ASP A 161 5.69 25.84 8.33
CA ASP A 161 5.93 27.05 7.53
C ASP A 161 6.93 28.04 8.16
N GLU A 162 7.76 27.60 9.11
CA GLU A 162 8.79 28.42 9.73
C GLU A 162 10.06 28.46 8.87
N LYS A 163 10.62 29.67 8.72
CA LYS A 163 11.86 29.87 7.97
C LYS A 163 13.06 29.62 8.87
N VAL A 164 13.89 28.67 8.48
CA VAL A 164 15.13 28.31 9.16
C VAL A 164 16.30 28.67 8.27
N THR A 165 17.23 29.48 8.80
CA THR A 165 18.44 29.89 8.09
C THR A 165 19.59 28.94 8.43
N PHE A 166 20.23 28.40 7.40
CA PHE A 166 21.39 27.53 7.49
C PHE A 166 22.62 28.24 6.95
N THR A 167 23.77 27.98 7.58
CA THR A 167 25.06 28.22 6.92
C THR A 167 25.30 27.12 5.88
N PRO A 168 26.16 27.34 4.87
CA PRO A 168 26.55 26.31 3.89
C PRO A 168 26.88 24.95 4.51
N GLN A 169 27.77 24.94 5.52
CA GLN A 169 28.21 23.71 6.17
C GLN A 169 27.11 23.05 7.00
N ASP A 170 26.24 23.85 7.60
CA ASP A 170 25.11 23.34 8.36
C ASP A 170 24.04 22.72 7.45
N PHE A 171 23.80 23.33 6.28
CA PHE A 171 22.88 22.80 5.29
C PHE A 171 23.36 21.47 4.71
N LEU A 172 24.66 21.31 4.46
CA LEU A 172 25.23 20.02 4.03
C LEU A 172 25.03 18.93 5.08
N LYS A 173 25.20 19.25 6.37
CA LYS A 173 24.91 18.32 7.48
C LYS A 173 23.43 17.96 7.48
N PHE A 174 22.54 18.96 7.44
CA PHE A 174 21.10 18.76 7.38
C PHE A 174 20.70 17.81 6.23
N ALA A 175 21.15 18.08 5.01
CA ALA A 175 20.87 17.24 3.85
C ALA A 175 21.40 15.81 4.03
N SER A 176 22.59 15.66 4.61
CA SER A 176 23.16 14.35 4.94
C SER A 176 22.28 13.58 5.94
N MET A 177 21.77 14.23 7.00
CA MET A 177 20.84 13.58 7.93
C MET A 177 19.50 13.22 7.28
N VAL A 178 18.98 14.05 6.36
CA VAL A 178 17.77 13.69 5.59
C VAL A 178 18.00 12.42 4.77
N ALA A 179 19.16 12.29 4.13
CA ALA A 179 19.53 11.09 3.39
C ALA A 179 19.65 9.87 4.32
N TYR A 180 20.36 9.99 5.44
CA TYR A 180 20.52 8.90 6.41
C TYR A 180 19.19 8.45 7.02
N HIS A 181 18.35 9.39 7.44
CA HIS A 181 17.03 9.10 8.00
C HIS A 181 16.14 8.34 7.01
N THR A 182 16.12 8.79 5.75
CA THR A 182 15.37 8.11 4.68
C THR A 182 15.89 6.69 4.44
N GLN A 183 17.21 6.53 4.43
CA GLN A 183 17.86 5.23 4.24
C GLN A 183 17.58 4.27 5.40
N GLU A 184 17.67 4.75 6.63
CA GLU A 184 17.38 3.97 7.84
C GLU A 184 15.96 3.43 7.84
N ILE A 185 14.97 4.30 7.58
CA ILE A 185 13.55 3.90 7.47
C ILE A 185 13.35 2.89 6.34
N THR A 186 13.98 3.11 5.19
CA THR A 186 13.88 2.21 4.03
C THR A 186 14.48 0.83 4.34
N PHE A 187 15.66 0.79 4.96
CA PHE A 187 16.31 -0.46 5.32
C PHE A 187 15.57 -1.22 6.40
N LYS A 188 15.03 -0.53 7.42
CA LYS A 188 14.15 -1.13 8.43
C LYS A 188 12.98 -1.84 7.76
N ALA A 189 12.30 -1.17 6.83
CA ALA A 189 11.19 -1.78 6.09
C ALA A 189 11.63 -3.01 5.28
N ASN A 190 12.77 -2.95 4.60
CA ASN A 190 13.27 -4.06 3.78
C ASN A 190 13.64 -5.27 4.64
N ILE A 191 14.35 -5.08 5.75
CA ILE A 191 14.70 -6.15 6.70
C ILE A 191 13.43 -6.83 7.22
N LEU A 192 12.41 -6.05 7.58
CA LEU A 192 11.14 -6.61 8.06
C LEU A 192 10.41 -7.37 6.93
N LYS A 193 10.41 -6.86 5.70
CA LYS A 193 9.82 -7.56 4.53
C LYS A 193 10.54 -8.88 4.21
N GLU A 194 11.86 -8.92 4.31
CA GLU A 194 12.64 -10.14 4.15
C GLU A 194 12.31 -11.17 5.24
N ARG A 195 12.18 -10.74 6.50
CA ARG A 195 11.73 -11.61 7.60
C ARG A 195 10.32 -12.16 7.36
N ILE A 196 9.41 -11.35 6.83
CA ILE A 196 8.04 -11.79 6.48
C ILE A 196 8.10 -12.86 5.39
N GLU A 197 8.95 -12.68 4.39
CA GLU A 197 9.12 -13.66 3.31
C GLU A 197 9.63 -15.00 3.84
N GLN A 198 10.55 -14.96 4.81
CA GLN A 198 11.14 -16.16 5.42
C GLN A 198 10.23 -16.85 6.44
N ALA A 199 9.22 -16.16 6.98
CA ALA A 199 8.28 -16.72 7.95
C ALA A 199 7.51 -17.92 7.37
N LYS A 200 7.31 -18.94 8.18
CA LYS A 200 6.63 -20.20 7.83
C LYS A 200 5.31 -20.38 8.57
N THR A 201 5.07 -19.59 9.59
CA THR A 201 3.91 -19.69 10.47
C THR A 201 3.23 -18.35 10.67
N LEU A 202 1.97 -18.39 11.10
CA LEU A 202 1.21 -17.17 11.45
C LEU A 202 1.85 -16.47 12.64
N GLU A 203 2.32 -17.21 13.63
CA GLU A 203 2.96 -16.70 14.85
C GLU A 203 4.23 -15.91 14.51
N GLU A 204 5.08 -16.44 13.62
CA GLU A 204 6.26 -15.75 13.12
C GLU A 204 5.87 -14.44 12.40
N ILE A 205 4.87 -14.47 11.51
CA ILE A 205 4.39 -13.26 10.81
C ILE A 205 3.88 -12.21 11.80
N GLN A 206 3.11 -12.63 12.82
CA GLN A 206 2.55 -11.72 13.84
C GLN A 206 3.62 -11.13 14.77
N SER A 207 4.72 -11.85 14.99
CA SER A 207 5.85 -11.37 15.79
C SER A 207 6.63 -10.22 15.12
N ILE A 208 6.55 -10.11 13.79
CA ILE A 208 7.23 -9.08 13.02
C ILE A 208 6.45 -7.76 13.14
N LYS A 209 7.10 -6.76 13.73
CA LYS A 209 6.52 -5.46 14.00
C LYS A 209 7.44 -4.33 13.55
N TRP A 210 6.83 -3.20 13.22
CA TRP A 210 7.54 -1.94 13.11
C TRP A 210 7.77 -1.40 14.53
N ASP A 211 8.94 -1.64 15.09
CA ASP A 211 9.35 -0.98 16.34
C ASP A 211 9.47 0.52 16.08
N GLU A 212 9.20 1.40 17.05
CA GLU A 212 9.47 2.84 16.90
C GLU A 212 10.96 3.12 17.08
#